data_AF-A0A969DRP5-F1
#
_entry.id   AF-A0A969DRP5-F1
#
_cell.length_a   1.000
_cell.length_b   1.000
_cell.length_c   1.000
_cell.angle_alpha   90.00
_cell.angle_beta   90.00
_cell.angle_gamma   90.00
#
_symmetry.space_group_name_H-M   'P 1'
#
loop_
_entity.id
_entity.type
_entity.pdbx_description
1 polymer ?
#
loop_
_entity_poly.entity_id
_entity_poly.type
_entity_poly.pdbx_seq_one_letter_code
_entity_poly.pdbx_strand_id
1 'polypeptide(L)'
;MRGDGREHFRIGPGPVEEAGGARVTFYGITTFSDRILFILDVSGSMDKPAQKERPQPDRISVAKKELLGALSLVGDGHRFNVLVFNHEVLPWQPGMVSATEEQRRRAKDWIEERQPVGGTNIHDALVEALQQPPAPGMLPIVLFLTDGLPTIGNTSEVAIREVVEQGNPHKRRLFTFGVGHDVNVPLLDRIAEVTRSTSTYILPGEDVELKVAQVYRRLFGPVFADPRLETLDAAGNITTLAVRELIPAALPDLFDGDQIVLLGQYRGTAPLRIRLKGSYLGEPREFMLEFPLEGATTRNAFVPRLWAGRRIAFLIDQIRQAGAASASRPALVGDSIFNDPRFRELREEILRLSTEFGILSEYTSFLATEGTDLGEWENLIAVCGTELEGKAVRTRWGEGAVSQGRNNDKMKKQEQVEARSVFYSSKNERVEVQNVFQVADRGLFKRGRSWIDGNVVARKGELTPDQIIAYGTPEFAALLDQLVKDGRQALVARKGEILLRYQDRNILVRNGFEEQESEEK
;
A
#
# COMPACT_ATOMS: atom_id res chain seq x y z
N MET A 1 4.56 -24.37 -35.32
CA MET A 1 3.38 -23.50 -35.16
C MET A 1 2.65 -23.89 -33.89
N ARG A 2 2.89 -23.16 -32.79
CA ARG A 2 2.09 -23.23 -31.55
C ARG A 2 1.95 -21.78 -31.09
N GLY A 3 0.73 -21.27 -31.13
CA GLY A 3 0.41 -19.88 -30.77
C GLY A 3 0.57 -19.67 -29.28
N ASP A 4 1.28 -18.62 -28.92
CA ASP A 4 1.33 -18.05 -27.58
C ASP A 4 -0.01 -17.33 -27.33
N GLY A 5 -0.89 -17.95 -26.54
CA GLY A 5 -2.21 -17.43 -26.18
C GLY A 5 -2.18 -16.30 -25.15
N ARG A 6 -1.25 -15.34 -25.29
CA ARG A 6 -1.28 -14.08 -24.54
C ARG A 6 -2.10 -13.07 -25.33
N GLU A 7 -3.40 -13.04 -25.09
CA GLU A 7 -4.22 -11.90 -25.53
C GLU A 7 -3.86 -10.68 -24.68
N HIS A 8 -2.93 -9.87 -25.18
CA HIS A 8 -2.76 -8.49 -24.73
C HIS A 8 -3.93 -7.68 -25.30
N PHE A 9 -4.92 -7.36 -24.48
CA PHE A 9 -5.98 -6.42 -24.87
C PHE A 9 -5.37 -5.00 -24.99
N ARG A 10 -5.07 -4.59 -26.22
CA ARG A 10 -4.87 -3.17 -26.58
C ARG A 10 -6.22 -2.60 -27.00
N ILE A 11 -6.75 -1.67 -26.22
CA ILE A 11 -7.91 -0.86 -26.62
C ILE A 11 -7.38 0.40 -27.30
N GLY A 12 -7.59 0.52 -28.61
CA GLY A 12 -7.40 1.80 -29.32
C GLY A 12 -8.57 2.75 -29.04
N PRO A 13 -8.38 4.07 -29.15
CA PRO A 13 -9.47 5.03 -28.97
C PRO A 13 -10.53 4.81 -30.06
N GLY A 14 -11.78 4.53 -29.63
CA GLY A 14 -12.93 4.57 -30.52
C GLY A 14 -13.27 6.01 -30.95
N PRO A 15 -14.01 6.21 -32.05
CA PRO A 15 -14.34 7.54 -32.55
C PRO A 15 -15.24 8.28 -31.54
N VAL A 16 -14.86 9.51 -31.20
CA VAL A 16 -15.62 10.41 -30.32
C VAL A 16 -16.19 11.53 -31.19
N GLU A 17 -17.52 11.63 -31.29
CA GLU A 17 -18.20 12.76 -31.95
C GLU A 17 -18.02 14.06 -31.14
N GLU A 18 -17.81 15.16 -31.87
CA GLU A 18 -17.41 16.47 -31.33
C GLU A 18 -18.60 17.24 -30.72
N ALA A 19 -18.50 17.56 -29.42
CA ALA A 19 -19.27 18.64 -28.79
C ALA A 19 -18.32 19.79 -28.43
N GLY A 20 -18.60 20.98 -28.97
CA GLY A 20 -17.72 22.15 -28.98
C GLY A 20 -17.43 22.77 -27.61
N GLY A 21 -16.15 22.78 -27.25
CA GLY A 21 -15.54 23.54 -26.17
C GLY A 21 -14.01 23.37 -26.30
N ALA A 22 -13.23 24.43 -26.15
CA ALA A 22 -11.78 24.40 -26.39
C ALA A 22 -11.08 23.36 -25.49
N ARG A 23 -10.53 22.30 -26.10
CA ARG A 23 -9.78 21.23 -25.43
C ARG A 23 -8.29 21.50 -25.57
N VAL A 24 -7.60 21.69 -24.44
CA VAL A 24 -6.14 21.60 -24.42
C VAL A 24 -5.76 20.13 -24.35
N THR A 25 -4.92 19.68 -25.28
CA THR A 25 -4.46 18.29 -25.37
C THR A 25 -2.99 18.19 -25.02
N PHE A 26 -2.63 17.16 -24.26
CA PHE A 26 -1.26 16.70 -24.08
C PHE A 26 -1.25 15.22 -24.47
N TYR A 27 -0.49 14.85 -25.52
CA TYR A 27 -0.44 13.49 -26.09
C TYR A 27 -1.79 12.87 -26.51
N GLY A 28 -2.79 13.68 -26.90
CA GLY A 28 -4.07 13.18 -27.41
C GLY A 28 -5.05 12.70 -26.35
N ILE A 29 -4.76 12.96 -25.06
CA ILE A 29 -5.68 12.73 -23.95
C ILE A 29 -6.30 14.08 -23.56
N THR A 30 -7.63 14.13 -23.49
CA THR A 30 -8.39 15.28 -22.97
C THR A 30 -8.32 15.22 -21.44
N THR A 31 -8.03 16.34 -20.77
CA THR A 31 -7.89 16.44 -19.31
C THR A 31 -9.25 16.55 -18.60
N PHE A 32 -9.37 16.04 -17.36
CA PHE A 32 -10.65 16.00 -16.61
C PHE A 32 -10.66 16.76 -15.28
N SER A 33 -9.53 17.28 -14.80
CA SER A 33 -9.55 18.18 -13.64
C SER A 33 -9.32 19.62 -14.06
N ASP A 34 -10.38 20.43 -13.94
CA ASP A 34 -10.28 21.87 -14.07
C ASP A 34 -10.24 22.57 -12.72
N ARG A 35 -10.02 21.86 -11.60
CA ARG A 35 -10.24 22.42 -10.25
C ARG A 35 -9.30 21.84 -9.21
N ILE A 36 -8.30 22.63 -8.84
CA ILE A 36 -7.28 22.23 -7.86
C ILE A 36 -7.31 23.18 -6.67
N LEU A 37 -7.54 22.65 -5.47
CA LEU A 37 -7.32 23.37 -4.22
C LEU A 37 -5.93 23.00 -3.68
N PHE A 38 -5.09 24.00 -3.50
CA PHE A 38 -3.81 23.82 -2.81
C PHE A 38 -3.96 24.20 -1.34
N ILE A 39 -3.48 23.36 -0.45
CA ILE A 39 -3.48 23.60 0.99
C ILE A 39 -2.04 23.52 1.48
N LEU A 40 -1.54 24.63 2.02
CA LEU A 40 -0.16 24.76 2.48
C LEU A 40 -0.14 25.03 3.99
N ASP A 41 0.54 24.17 4.72
CA ASP A 41 0.92 24.41 6.11
C ASP A 41 1.94 25.55 6.19
N VAL A 42 1.63 26.56 7.00
CA VAL A 42 2.50 27.71 7.31
C VAL A 42 2.71 27.83 8.83
N SER A 43 2.69 26.70 9.54
CA SER A 43 2.99 26.63 10.96
C SER A 43 4.48 26.88 11.25
N GLY A 44 4.80 27.20 12.50
CA GLY A 44 6.17 27.55 12.90
C GLY A 44 7.20 26.41 12.68
N SER A 45 6.78 25.14 12.58
CA SER A 45 7.70 24.04 12.26
C SER A 45 8.28 24.14 10.86
N MET A 46 7.57 24.80 9.93
CA MET A 46 7.99 24.98 8.55
C MET A 46 9.22 25.90 8.40
N ASP A 47 9.59 26.65 9.45
CA ASP A 47 10.82 27.46 9.52
C ASP A 47 12.09 26.61 9.76
N LYS A 48 11.92 25.31 10.05
CA LYS A 48 13.06 24.41 10.26
C LYS A 48 13.78 24.10 8.95
N PRO A 49 15.08 23.79 9.01
CA PRO A 49 15.82 23.31 7.84
C PRO A 49 15.19 22.07 7.21
N ALA A 50 15.14 22.02 5.87
CA ALA A 50 14.68 20.84 5.13
C ALA A 50 15.66 19.66 5.25
N GLN A 51 16.94 19.94 5.52
CA GLN A 51 17.99 18.94 5.75
C GLN A 51 18.69 19.22 7.09
N LYS A 52 18.91 18.18 7.91
CA LYS A 52 19.54 18.37 9.23
C LYS A 52 20.96 18.93 9.13
N GLU A 53 21.73 18.54 8.10
CA GLU A 53 23.11 18.99 7.92
C GLU A 53 23.24 20.33 7.19
N ARG A 54 22.15 20.90 6.64
CA ARG A 54 22.20 22.17 5.89
C ARG A 54 21.19 23.16 6.43
N PRO A 55 21.60 24.37 6.84
CA PRO A 55 20.70 25.36 7.43
C PRO A 55 19.64 25.90 6.44
N GLN A 56 19.86 25.77 5.13
CA GLN A 56 18.93 26.19 4.07
C GLN A 56 18.95 25.19 2.90
N PRO A 57 17.87 25.07 2.11
CA PRO A 57 16.59 25.75 2.29
C PRO A 57 15.79 25.22 3.51
N ASP A 58 14.97 26.08 4.12
CA ASP A 58 13.95 25.68 5.10
C ASP A 58 12.76 24.96 4.43
N ARG A 59 11.93 24.31 5.25
CA ARG A 59 10.80 23.50 4.76
C ARG A 59 9.76 24.35 4.05
N ILE A 60 9.50 25.57 4.53
CA ILE A 60 8.54 26.49 3.89
C ILE A 60 9.01 26.94 2.51
N SER A 61 10.30 27.22 2.33
CA SER A 61 10.87 27.61 1.04
C SER A 61 10.76 26.48 0.01
N VAL A 62 11.03 25.24 0.44
CA VAL A 62 10.80 24.05 -0.39
C VAL A 62 9.32 23.93 -0.76
N ALA A 63 8.42 23.97 0.22
CA ALA A 63 6.98 23.81 -0.02
C ALA A 63 6.42 24.92 -0.92
N LYS A 64 6.85 26.18 -0.74
CA LYS A 64 6.50 27.30 -1.62
C LYS A 64 7.01 27.07 -3.03
N LYS A 65 8.29 26.73 -3.23
CA LYS A 65 8.85 26.46 -4.57
C LYS A 65 8.01 25.42 -5.32
N GLU A 66 7.67 24.32 -4.67
CA GLU A 66 6.85 23.26 -5.28
C GLU A 66 5.42 23.72 -5.55
N LEU A 67 4.79 24.44 -4.64
CA LEU A 67 3.45 24.99 -4.85
C LEU A 67 3.42 25.99 -6.02
N LEU A 68 4.41 26.85 -6.13
CA LEU A 68 4.54 27.82 -7.22
C LEU A 68 4.80 27.13 -8.56
N GLY A 69 5.58 26.04 -8.56
CA GLY A 69 5.75 25.13 -9.69
C GLY A 69 4.41 24.53 -10.12
N ALA A 70 3.64 23.99 -9.16
CA ALA A 70 2.33 23.39 -9.39
C ALA A 70 1.37 24.37 -10.04
N LEU A 71 1.29 25.57 -9.47
CA LEU A 71 0.40 26.62 -9.92
C LEU A 71 0.73 27.08 -11.34
N SER A 72 2.00 27.01 -11.74
CA SER A 72 2.44 27.35 -13.10
C SER A 72 2.00 26.33 -14.15
N LEU A 73 1.73 25.09 -13.75
CA LEU A 73 1.25 24.03 -14.63
C LEU A 73 -0.28 24.02 -14.78
N VAL A 74 -1.00 24.79 -13.96
CA VAL A 74 -2.45 24.95 -14.08
C VAL A 74 -2.76 25.82 -15.29
N GLY A 75 -3.10 25.20 -16.41
CA GLY A 75 -3.49 25.85 -17.66
C GLY A 75 -4.73 26.77 -17.55
N ASP A 76 -4.86 27.70 -18.51
CA ASP A 76 -5.84 28.81 -18.50
C ASP A 76 -7.32 28.38 -18.52
N GLY A 77 -7.61 27.14 -18.94
CA GLY A 77 -8.95 26.56 -18.93
C GLY A 77 -9.40 26.06 -17.55
N HIS A 78 -8.48 25.98 -16.59
CA HIS A 78 -8.76 25.43 -15.27
C HIS A 78 -9.04 26.53 -14.23
N ARG A 79 -9.38 26.11 -13.03
CA ARG A 79 -9.64 26.92 -11.85
C ARG A 79 -8.81 26.41 -10.70
N PHE A 80 -8.46 27.32 -9.80
CA PHE A 80 -7.71 26.98 -8.61
C PHE A 80 -8.10 27.87 -7.44
N ASN A 81 -7.71 27.44 -6.25
CA ASN A 81 -7.64 28.30 -5.08
C ASN A 81 -6.48 27.83 -4.19
N VAL A 82 -6.07 28.69 -3.27
CA VAL A 82 -5.02 28.40 -2.30
C VAL A 82 -5.58 28.65 -0.91
N LEU A 83 -5.36 27.69 -0.01
CA LEU A 83 -5.64 27.77 1.41
C LEU A 83 -4.30 27.66 2.13
N VAL A 84 -4.02 28.55 3.07
CA VAL A 84 -2.93 28.34 4.02
C VAL A 84 -3.50 28.09 5.40
N PHE A 85 -2.81 27.32 6.21
CA PHE A 85 -3.23 27.09 7.58
C PHE A 85 -2.07 27.04 8.55
N ASN A 86 -2.35 27.47 9.77
CA ASN A 86 -1.53 27.31 10.96
C ASN A 86 -2.45 27.10 12.17
N HIS A 87 -2.53 28.04 13.12
CA HIS A 87 -3.57 28.08 14.14
C HIS A 87 -4.91 28.63 13.58
N GLU A 88 -4.84 29.39 12.50
CA GLU A 88 -5.98 29.88 11.70
C GLU A 88 -5.98 29.23 10.32
N VAL A 89 -7.11 29.31 9.63
CA VAL A 89 -7.28 28.85 8.25
C VAL A 89 -7.59 30.06 7.39
N LEU A 90 -6.73 30.35 6.42
CA LEU A 90 -6.83 31.55 5.60
C LEU A 90 -6.91 31.19 4.11
N PRO A 91 -8.07 31.37 3.47
CA PRO A 91 -8.19 31.24 2.02
C PRO A 91 -7.64 32.49 1.31
N TRP A 92 -6.97 32.29 0.17
CA TRP A 92 -6.55 33.39 -0.70
C TRP A 92 -7.74 34.10 -1.33
N GLN A 93 -8.73 33.32 -1.78
CA GLN A 93 -10.00 33.79 -2.33
C GLN A 93 -11.18 33.05 -1.68
N PRO A 94 -12.38 33.64 -1.59
CA PRO A 94 -13.57 32.97 -1.04
C PRO A 94 -13.99 31.70 -1.79
N GLY A 95 -13.47 31.47 -3.00
CA GLY A 95 -13.75 30.29 -3.80
C GLY A 95 -12.80 30.16 -4.99
N MET A 96 -13.04 29.13 -5.79
CA MET A 96 -12.23 28.80 -6.97
C MET A 96 -12.27 29.91 -8.03
N VAL A 97 -11.10 30.43 -8.41
CA VAL A 97 -10.94 31.42 -9.48
C VAL A 97 -10.39 30.79 -10.75
N SER A 98 -10.66 31.40 -11.91
CA SER A 98 -10.03 30.98 -13.16
C SER A 98 -8.51 31.13 -13.09
N ALA A 99 -7.79 30.14 -13.60
CA ALA A 99 -6.34 30.13 -13.68
C ALA A 99 -5.83 31.05 -14.79
N THR A 100 -6.19 32.34 -14.78
CA THR A 100 -5.57 33.30 -15.70
C THR A 100 -4.14 33.61 -15.27
N GLU A 101 -3.31 34.10 -16.18
CA GLU A 101 -1.94 34.53 -15.84
C GLU A 101 -1.92 35.56 -14.70
N GLU A 102 -2.87 36.50 -14.71
CA GLU A 102 -3.02 37.51 -13.66
C GLU A 102 -3.36 36.88 -12.31
N GLN A 103 -4.33 35.96 -12.26
CA GLN A 103 -4.74 35.30 -11.01
C GLN A 103 -3.63 34.41 -10.47
N ARG A 104 -2.93 33.67 -11.35
CA ARG A 104 -1.75 32.90 -10.95
C ARG A 104 -0.69 33.81 -10.35
N ARG A 105 -0.34 34.93 -11.00
CA ARG A 105 0.65 35.89 -10.46
C ARG A 105 0.23 36.41 -9.08
N ARG A 106 -1.01 36.86 -8.93
CA ARG A 106 -1.53 37.37 -7.64
C ARG A 106 -1.50 36.31 -6.53
N ALA A 107 -1.77 35.06 -6.85
CA ALA A 107 -1.65 33.96 -5.89
C ALA A 107 -0.19 33.68 -5.53
N LYS A 108 0.73 33.72 -6.51
CA LYS A 108 2.17 33.56 -6.25
C LYS A 108 2.68 34.63 -5.28
N ASP A 109 2.39 35.89 -5.56
CA ASP A 109 2.79 37.01 -4.70
C ASP A 109 2.24 36.83 -3.27
N TRP A 110 0.96 36.46 -3.16
CA TRP A 110 0.30 36.20 -1.87
C TRP A 110 0.91 35.03 -1.10
N ILE A 111 1.33 33.95 -1.78
CA ILE A 111 2.02 32.80 -1.17
C ILE A 111 3.41 33.20 -0.68
N GLU A 112 4.16 33.97 -1.48
CA GLU A 112 5.52 34.38 -1.14
C GLU A 112 5.57 35.20 0.15
N GLU A 113 4.56 36.04 0.40
CA GLU A 113 4.43 36.84 1.62
C GLU A 113 4.17 36.04 2.90
N ARG A 114 3.72 34.77 2.81
CA ARG A 114 3.35 33.97 3.99
C ARG A 114 4.58 33.62 4.82
N GLN A 115 4.54 33.88 6.12
CA GLN A 115 5.62 33.51 7.04
C GLN A 115 5.19 32.33 7.92
N PRO A 116 6.11 31.40 8.25
CA PRO A 116 5.81 30.29 9.14
C PRO A 116 5.58 30.80 10.57
N VAL A 117 4.38 30.60 11.12
CA VAL A 117 4.02 31.09 12.46
C VAL A 117 2.90 30.27 13.09
N GLY A 118 2.91 30.13 14.42
CA GLY A 118 1.83 29.51 15.18
C GLY A 118 1.83 27.97 15.13
N GLY A 119 0.71 27.38 15.54
CA GLY A 119 0.50 25.93 15.56
C GLY A 119 -0.06 25.36 14.26
N THR A 120 -0.58 24.14 14.31
CA THR A 120 -0.99 23.34 13.15
C THR A 120 -2.41 22.81 13.36
N ASN A 121 -3.41 23.42 12.72
CA ASN A 121 -4.84 23.09 12.84
C ASN A 121 -5.33 22.35 11.59
N ILE A 122 -4.92 21.08 11.48
CA ILE A 122 -5.27 20.19 10.33
C ILE A 122 -6.79 20.01 10.23
N HIS A 123 -7.47 19.87 11.37
CA HIS A 123 -8.91 19.62 11.39
C HIS A 123 -9.70 20.71 10.65
N ASP A 124 -9.52 21.96 11.04
CA ASP A 124 -10.30 23.05 10.46
C ASP A 124 -9.87 23.35 9.02
N ALA A 125 -8.59 23.14 8.69
CA ALA A 125 -8.11 23.25 7.32
C ALA A 125 -8.82 22.25 6.39
N LEU A 126 -9.04 21.01 6.85
CA LEU A 126 -9.79 20.01 6.11
C LEU A 126 -11.28 20.33 6.06
N VAL A 127 -11.90 20.82 7.14
CA VAL A 127 -13.30 21.27 7.12
C VAL A 127 -13.51 22.33 6.04
N GLU A 128 -12.72 23.41 6.07
CA GLU A 128 -12.82 24.51 5.10
C GLU A 128 -12.60 24.02 3.66
N ALA A 129 -11.56 23.21 3.45
CA ALA A 129 -11.24 22.66 2.14
C ALA A 129 -12.34 21.78 1.55
N LEU A 130 -13.01 20.99 2.40
CA LEU A 130 -14.01 20.02 1.96
C LEU A 130 -15.36 20.65 1.64
N GLN A 131 -15.71 21.77 2.29
CA GLN A 131 -17.01 22.45 2.14
C GLN A 131 -17.09 23.38 0.92
N GLN A 132 -15.96 23.81 0.35
CA GLN A 132 -15.99 24.68 -0.83
C GLN A 132 -16.70 23.96 -1.99
N PRO A 133 -17.75 24.56 -2.59
CA PRO A 133 -18.50 23.91 -3.65
C PRO A 133 -17.61 23.71 -4.89
N PRO A 134 -17.50 22.48 -5.44
CA PRO A 134 -16.88 22.27 -6.73
C PRO A 134 -17.82 22.84 -7.79
N ALA A 135 -17.27 23.35 -8.89
CA ALA A 135 -18.14 23.64 -10.03
C ALA A 135 -18.58 22.34 -10.73
N PRO A 136 -19.69 22.34 -11.49
CA PRO A 136 -20.30 21.14 -12.04
C PRO A 136 -19.40 20.33 -12.97
N GLY A 137 -19.64 19.01 -13.01
CA GLY A 137 -19.14 18.10 -14.07
C GLY A 137 -17.70 17.60 -13.95
N MET A 138 -16.97 17.88 -12.85
CA MET A 138 -15.54 17.58 -12.77
C MET A 138 -15.10 17.03 -11.41
N LEU A 139 -13.96 16.34 -11.42
CA LEU A 139 -13.35 15.75 -10.24
C LEU A 139 -12.61 16.82 -9.41
N PRO A 140 -13.02 17.09 -8.15
CA PRO A 140 -12.34 18.09 -7.35
C PRO A 140 -11.12 17.49 -6.64
N ILE A 141 -9.95 18.08 -6.90
CA ILE A 141 -8.67 17.63 -6.35
C ILE A 141 -8.19 18.60 -5.28
N VAL A 142 -7.61 18.05 -4.22
CA VAL A 142 -6.97 18.78 -3.13
C VAL A 142 -5.54 18.27 -2.97
N LEU A 143 -4.59 19.20 -2.93
CA LEU A 143 -3.21 18.94 -2.56
C LEU A 143 -2.97 19.47 -1.16
N PHE A 144 -2.73 18.58 -0.21
CA PHE A 144 -2.57 18.92 1.21
C PHE A 144 -1.12 18.71 1.64
N LEU A 145 -0.40 19.80 1.92
CA LEU A 145 1.01 19.80 2.32
C LEU A 145 1.14 20.14 3.80
N THR A 146 1.88 19.33 4.56
CA THR A 146 2.20 19.57 5.97
C THR A 146 3.57 19.00 6.35
N ASP A 147 4.24 19.60 7.33
CA ASP A 147 5.47 19.08 7.93
C ASP A 147 5.31 18.66 9.39
N GLY A 148 4.09 18.73 9.91
CA GLY A 148 3.82 18.72 11.34
C GLY A 148 2.68 17.81 11.78
N LEU A 149 2.60 17.64 13.10
CA LEU A 149 1.49 17.02 13.81
C LEU A 149 0.39 18.06 14.06
N PRO A 150 -0.89 17.66 14.13
CA PRO A 150 -1.94 18.57 14.59
C PRO A 150 -1.66 18.98 16.04
N THR A 151 -1.61 20.29 16.31
CA THR A 151 -1.26 20.87 17.62
C THR A 151 -2.30 21.84 18.16
N ILE A 152 -3.15 22.41 17.30
CA ILE A 152 -4.21 23.36 17.65
C ILE A 152 -5.54 22.86 17.08
N GLY A 153 -6.64 23.26 17.70
CA GLY A 153 -7.98 22.79 17.34
C GLY A 153 -8.20 21.35 17.79
N ASN A 154 -8.96 20.58 17.01
CA ASN A 154 -9.16 19.18 17.28
C ASN A 154 -7.98 18.34 16.78
N THR A 155 -7.14 17.87 17.70
CA THR A 155 -5.93 17.10 17.40
C THR A 155 -6.15 15.59 17.40
N SER A 156 -7.37 15.12 17.67
CA SER A 156 -7.71 13.70 17.67
C SER A 156 -7.60 13.15 16.25
N GLU A 157 -6.77 12.12 16.09
CA GLU A 157 -6.60 11.43 14.81
C GLU A 157 -7.93 10.85 14.31
N VAL A 158 -8.76 10.33 15.22
CA VAL A 158 -10.10 9.81 14.91
C VAL A 158 -11.01 10.92 14.38
N ALA A 159 -11.06 12.07 15.07
CA ALA A 159 -11.94 13.16 14.67
C ALA A 159 -11.52 13.80 13.33
N ILE A 160 -10.21 13.95 13.10
CA ILE A 160 -9.69 14.46 11.81
C ILE A 160 -10.09 13.52 10.66
N ARG A 161 -10.02 12.20 10.87
CA ARG A 161 -10.46 11.22 9.85
C ARG A 161 -11.96 11.31 9.60
N GLU A 162 -12.77 11.45 10.65
CA GLU A 162 -14.22 11.55 10.54
C GLU A 162 -14.63 12.77 9.70
N VAL A 163 -13.95 13.91 9.84
CA VAL A 163 -14.15 15.08 8.96
C VAL A 163 -13.99 14.73 7.48
N VAL A 164 -13.00 13.90 7.14
CA VAL A 164 -12.76 13.51 5.74
C VAL A 164 -13.74 12.44 5.27
N GLU A 165 -14.03 11.44 6.11
CA GLU A 165 -14.91 10.33 5.75
C GLU A 165 -16.39 10.76 5.64
N GLN A 166 -16.85 11.64 6.53
CA GLN A 166 -18.25 12.07 6.61
C GLN A 166 -18.47 13.47 6.05
N GLY A 167 -17.46 14.35 6.14
CA GLY A 167 -17.54 15.76 5.75
C GLY A 167 -17.03 16.06 4.34
N ASN A 168 -16.96 15.06 3.46
CA ASN A 168 -16.53 15.22 2.06
C ASN A 168 -17.69 15.05 1.05
N PRO A 169 -18.72 15.94 1.07
CA PRO A 169 -19.93 15.80 0.26
C PRO A 169 -19.65 15.87 -1.25
N HIS A 170 -18.53 16.48 -1.61
CA HIS A 170 -18.11 16.71 -2.99
C HIS A 170 -17.17 15.63 -3.52
N LYS A 171 -16.92 14.58 -2.73
CA LYS A 171 -16.01 13.48 -3.07
C LYS A 171 -14.64 14.01 -3.49
N ARG A 172 -14.06 14.98 -2.80
CA ARG A 172 -12.72 15.49 -3.09
C ARG A 172 -11.67 14.40 -2.95
N ARG A 173 -10.66 14.45 -3.81
CA ARG A 173 -9.49 13.56 -3.85
C ARG A 173 -8.34 14.29 -3.17
N LEU A 174 -7.95 13.84 -1.96
CA LEU A 174 -6.93 14.52 -1.15
C LEU A 174 -5.59 13.80 -1.29
N PHE A 175 -4.69 14.37 -2.09
CA PHE A 175 -3.31 13.95 -2.16
C PHE A 175 -2.54 14.61 -1.02
N THR A 176 -2.03 13.80 -0.10
CA THR A 176 -1.30 14.28 1.08
C THR A 176 0.20 14.26 0.84
N PHE A 177 0.88 15.33 1.28
CA PHE A 177 2.33 15.48 1.23
C PHE A 177 2.85 15.73 2.63
N GLY A 178 3.59 14.75 3.15
CA GLY A 178 4.32 14.89 4.41
C GLY A 178 5.76 15.31 4.15
N VAL A 179 6.19 16.46 4.67
CA VAL A 179 7.57 16.93 4.56
C VAL A 179 8.35 16.57 5.82
N GLY A 180 9.46 15.86 5.64
CA GLY A 180 10.29 15.37 6.75
C GLY A 180 9.66 14.18 7.49
N HIS A 181 10.01 14.06 8.76
CA HIS A 181 9.62 12.92 9.61
C HIS A 181 8.58 13.28 10.66
N ASP A 182 8.31 14.57 10.88
CA ASP A 182 7.52 15.07 12.02
C ASP A 182 6.01 15.11 11.70
N VAL A 183 5.54 14.18 10.87
CA VAL A 183 4.14 14.08 10.40
C VAL A 183 3.47 12.82 10.94
N ASN A 184 2.14 12.87 11.10
CA ASN A 184 1.36 11.68 11.46
C ASN A 184 1.13 10.84 10.20
N VAL A 185 1.94 9.80 10.02
CA VAL A 185 1.94 8.98 8.80
C VAL A 185 0.62 8.22 8.62
N PRO A 186 0.14 7.43 9.60
CA PRO A 186 -1.15 6.74 9.47
C PRO A 186 -2.35 7.66 9.21
N LEU A 187 -2.35 8.88 9.76
CA LEU A 187 -3.38 9.87 9.48
C LEU A 187 -3.36 10.31 8.02
N LEU A 188 -2.20 10.73 7.50
CA LEU A 188 -2.07 11.21 6.12
C LEU A 188 -2.34 10.10 5.10
N ASP A 189 -1.88 8.87 5.39
CA ASP A 189 -2.19 7.68 4.59
C ASP A 189 -3.70 7.43 4.54
N ARG A 190 -4.37 7.51 5.69
CA ARG A 190 -5.82 7.28 5.78
C ARG A 190 -6.62 8.32 5.02
N ILE A 191 -6.28 9.61 5.20
CA ILE A 191 -6.94 10.73 4.49
C ILE A 191 -6.87 10.52 2.98
N ALA A 192 -5.68 10.16 2.47
CA ALA A 192 -5.49 9.89 1.06
C ALA A 192 -6.28 8.65 0.60
N GLU A 193 -6.22 7.55 1.36
CA GLU A 193 -6.92 6.30 1.03
C GLU A 193 -8.44 6.49 0.94
N VAL A 194 -9.07 7.11 1.95
CA VAL A 194 -10.54 7.29 1.97
C VAL A 194 -11.05 8.24 0.90
N THR A 195 -10.17 9.11 0.41
CA THR A 195 -10.43 10.02 -0.71
C THR A 195 -9.91 9.48 -2.04
N ARG A 196 -9.47 8.21 -2.08
CA ARG A 196 -9.05 7.47 -3.28
C ARG A 196 -7.85 8.10 -4.00
N SER A 197 -6.98 8.68 -3.20
CA SER A 197 -5.76 9.37 -3.59
C SER A 197 -4.55 8.68 -2.97
N THR A 198 -3.38 9.29 -3.07
CA THR A 198 -2.13 8.75 -2.50
C THR A 198 -1.43 9.75 -1.61
N SER A 199 -0.83 9.26 -0.53
CA SER A 199 0.12 9.99 0.29
C SER A 199 1.51 9.97 -0.36
N THR A 200 2.30 11.01 -0.11
CA THR A 200 3.68 11.14 -0.56
C THR A 200 4.51 11.75 0.56
N TYR A 201 5.61 11.11 0.92
CA TYR A 201 6.53 11.59 1.96
C TYR A 201 7.81 12.08 1.31
N ILE A 202 8.27 13.27 1.65
CA ILE A 202 9.51 13.88 1.17
C ILE A 202 10.51 13.88 2.31
N LEU A 203 11.51 13.00 2.26
CA LEU A 203 12.56 12.91 3.27
C LEU A 203 13.73 13.84 2.95
N PRO A 204 14.52 14.25 3.96
CA PRO A 204 15.74 15.00 3.74
C PRO A 204 16.65 14.33 2.70
N GLY A 205 17.07 15.10 1.70
CA GLY A 205 17.96 14.63 0.64
C GLY A 205 17.29 13.87 -0.51
N GLU A 206 15.98 13.62 -0.45
CA GLU A 206 15.24 13.08 -1.60
C GLU A 206 14.90 14.17 -2.62
N ASP A 207 14.77 13.76 -3.88
CA ASP A 207 14.37 14.63 -4.98
C ASP A 207 12.88 14.96 -4.87
N VAL A 208 12.61 16.20 -4.44
CA VAL A 208 11.27 16.73 -4.28
C VAL A 208 10.57 16.85 -5.62
N GLU A 209 11.27 17.36 -6.64
CA GLU A 209 10.73 17.65 -7.97
C GLU A 209 10.21 16.36 -8.61
N LEU A 210 10.95 15.24 -8.47
CA LEU A 210 10.53 13.94 -8.98
C LEU A 210 9.25 13.42 -8.31
N LYS A 211 9.13 13.55 -6.98
CA LYS A 211 7.95 13.09 -6.23
C LYS A 211 6.72 13.93 -6.57
N VAL A 212 6.88 15.23 -6.65
CA VAL A 212 5.79 16.14 -6.99
C VAL A 212 5.38 15.93 -8.46
N ALA A 213 6.31 15.70 -9.38
CA ALA A 213 6.02 15.36 -10.78
C ALA A 213 5.16 14.10 -10.96
N GLN A 214 5.35 13.08 -10.12
CA GLN A 214 4.51 11.89 -10.13
C GLN A 214 3.06 12.20 -9.75
N VAL A 215 2.86 13.07 -8.75
CA VAL A 215 1.52 13.51 -8.35
C VAL A 215 0.92 14.49 -9.36
N TYR A 216 1.73 15.31 -10.03
CA TYR A 216 1.25 16.21 -11.09
C TYR A 216 0.54 15.48 -12.21
N ARG A 217 1.05 14.32 -12.65
CA ARG A 217 0.36 13.51 -13.66
C ARG A 217 -1.04 13.08 -13.23
N ARG A 218 -1.26 12.96 -11.91
CA ARG A 218 -2.56 12.62 -11.32
C ARG A 218 -3.50 13.82 -11.17
N LEU A 219 -2.97 15.04 -11.19
CA LEU A 219 -3.79 16.25 -11.15
C LEU A 219 -4.67 16.42 -12.38
N PHE A 220 -4.35 15.78 -13.51
CA PHE A 220 -5.22 15.83 -14.70
C PHE A 220 -6.51 15.01 -14.55
N GLY A 221 -6.65 14.31 -13.42
CA GLY A 221 -7.76 13.43 -13.11
C GLY A 221 -7.53 11.99 -13.60
N PRO A 222 -8.31 11.04 -13.09
CA PRO A 222 -8.25 9.65 -13.49
C PRO A 222 -8.89 9.44 -14.86
N VAL A 223 -8.32 8.51 -15.61
CA VAL A 223 -8.87 7.94 -16.84
C VAL A 223 -10.13 7.11 -16.52
N PHE A 224 -10.12 6.39 -15.39
CA PHE A 224 -11.28 5.62 -14.92
C PHE A 224 -11.51 5.87 -13.43
N ALA A 225 -12.54 6.68 -13.14
CA ALA A 225 -12.96 7.04 -11.80
C ALA A 225 -14.06 6.11 -11.30
N ASP A 226 -14.14 5.91 -9.99
CA ASP A 226 -15.13 5.05 -9.36
C ASP A 226 -15.29 3.64 -9.92
N PRO A 227 -14.17 2.90 -10.11
CA PRO A 227 -14.24 1.50 -10.45
C PRO A 227 -14.97 0.71 -9.37
N ARG A 228 -15.98 -0.07 -9.80
CA ARG A 228 -16.74 -1.01 -9.01
C ARG A 228 -16.71 -2.36 -9.71
N LEU A 229 -16.35 -3.38 -8.95
CA LEU A 229 -16.27 -4.74 -9.44
C LEU A 229 -17.39 -5.57 -8.84
N GLU A 230 -18.15 -6.24 -9.71
CA GLU A 230 -19.20 -7.18 -9.35
C GLU A 230 -18.86 -8.54 -9.98
N THR A 231 -18.96 -9.62 -9.21
CA THR A 231 -18.91 -10.97 -9.77
C THR A 231 -20.31 -11.46 -10.08
N LEU A 232 -20.47 -12.17 -11.19
CA LEU A 232 -21.75 -12.62 -11.70
C LEU A 232 -21.86 -14.14 -11.73
N ASP A 233 -23.07 -14.65 -11.48
CA ASP A 233 -23.38 -16.06 -11.67
C ASP A 233 -23.65 -16.41 -13.15
N ALA A 234 -24.00 -17.68 -13.39
CA ALA A 234 -24.31 -18.17 -14.73
C ALA A 234 -25.53 -17.50 -15.37
N ALA A 235 -26.46 -16.96 -14.56
CA ALA A 235 -27.64 -16.25 -14.99
C ALA A 235 -27.43 -14.73 -15.13
N GLY A 236 -26.24 -14.23 -14.78
CA GLY A 236 -25.89 -12.80 -14.85
C GLY A 236 -26.25 -11.99 -13.61
N ASN A 237 -26.69 -12.63 -12.52
CA ASN A 237 -26.98 -11.97 -11.25
C ASN A 237 -25.70 -11.75 -10.44
N ILE A 238 -25.67 -10.68 -9.65
CA ILE A 238 -24.54 -10.41 -8.74
C ILE A 238 -24.45 -11.52 -7.70
N THR A 239 -23.26 -12.08 -7.51
CA THR A 239 -22.96 -13.11 -6.51
C THR A 239 -21.69 -12.76 -5.76
N THR A 240 -21.63 -13.13 -4.48
CA THR A 240 -20.43 -13.00 -3.63
C THR A 240 -19.74 -14.35 -3.38
N LEU A 241 -20.25 -15.42 -3.98
CA LEU A 241 -19.76 -16.78 -3.76
C LEU A 241 -18.56 -17.16 -4.64
N ALA A 242 -18.43 -16.50 -5.80
CA ALA A 242 -17.46 -16.84 -6.82
C ALA A 242 -16.02 -16.50 -6.42
N VAL A 243 -15.83 -15.39 -5.70
CA VAL A 243 -14.52 -14.88 -5.28
C VAL A 243 -14.51 -14.51 -3.80
N ARG A 244 -13.34 -14.57 -3.17
CA ARG A 244 -13.09 -14.19 -1.78
C ARG A 244 -11.77 -13.45 -1.66
N GLU A 245 -11.67 -12.62 -0.63
CA GLU A 245 -10.42 -11.97 -0.23
C GLU A 245 -9.74 -11.23 -1.40
N LEU A 246 -10.57 -10.52 -2.19
CA LEU A 246 -10.10 -9.63 -3.25
C LEU A 246 -9.33 -8.45 -2.66
N ILE A 247 -8.14 -8.18 -3.20
CA ILE A 247 -7.23 -7.13 -2.76
C ILE A 247 -6.69 -6.35 -3.97
N PRO A 248 -6.82 -5.01 -3.98
CA PRO A 248 -7.40 -4.18 -2.92
C PRO A 248 -8.92 -4.36 -2.78
N ALA A 249 -9.43 -4.23 -1.55
CA ALA A 249 -10.85 -4.41 -1.25
C ALA A 249 -11.74 -3.30 -1.85
N ALA A 250 -11.18 -2.09 -1.94
CA ALA A 250 -11.75 -0.97 -2.69
C ALA A 250 -10.82 -0.64 -3.86
N LEU A 251 -11.38 -0.56 -5.07
CA LEU A 251 -10.59 -0.22 -6.25
C LEU A 251 -10.27 1.30 -6.25
N PRO A 252 -8.99 1.67 -6.46
CA PRO A 252 -8.59 3.07 -6.57
C PRO A 252 -9.03 3.66 -7.91
N ASP A 253 -9.12 4.98 -7.99
CA ASP A 253 -9.25 5.66 -9.29
C ASP A 253 -7.97 5.39 -10.13
N LEU A 254 -8.11 5.16 -11.44
CA LEU A 254 -7.00 4.86 -12.37
C LEU A 254 -6.56 6.11 -13.11
N PHE A 255 -5.30 6.51 -12.98
CA PHE A 255 -4.70 7.61 -13.73
C PHE A 255 -3.96 7.12 -14.98
N ASP A 256 -3.58 8.05 -15.85
CA ASP A 256 -2.81 7.69 -17.05
C ASP A 256 -1.47 7.03 -16.66
N GLY A 257 -1.18 5.89 -17.29
CA GLY A 257 -0.04 5.03 -16.97
C GLY A 257 -0.20 4.15 -15.73
N ASP A 258 -1.30 4.23 -14.97
CA ASP A 258 -1.54 3.33 -13.85
C ASP A 258 -2.00 1.93 -14.33
N GLN A 259 -1.69 0.93 -13.52
CA GLN A 259 -2.20 -0.44 -13.65
C GLN A 259 -2.89 -0.86 -12.35
N ILE A 260 -4.08 -1.47 -12.44
CA ILE A 260 -4.67 -2.20 -11.31
C ILE A 260 -4.28 -3.67 -11.42
N VAL A 261 -3.63 -4.16 -10.37
CA VAL A 261 -3.46 -5.60 -10.11
C VAL A 261 -4.45 -5.98 -9.02
N LEU A 262 -5.39 -6.86 -9.33
CA LEU A 262 -6.38 -7.39 -8.39
C LEU A 262 -6.06 -8.86 -8.12
N LEU A 263 -5.94 -9.22 -6.86
CA LEU A 263 -5.62 -10.58 -6.42
C LEU A 263 -6.72 -11.10 -5.49
N GLY A 264 -7.05 -12.37 -5.57
CA GLY A 264 -7.96 -13.01 -4.63
C GLY A 264 -8.13 -14.49 -4.92
N GLN A 265 -9.03 -15.11 -4.18
CA GLN A 265 -9.31 -16.54 -4.31
C GLN A 265 -10.64 -16.73 -5.03
N TYR A 266 -10.75 -17.78 -5.83
CA TYR A 266 -12.00 -18.17 -6.49
C TYR A 266 -12.45 -19.55 -6.05
N ARG A 267 -13.72 -19.89 -6.31
CA ARG A 267 -14.30 -21.20 -5.98
C ARG A 267 -14.97 -21.84 -7.18
N GLY A 268 -14.82 -23.17 -7.27
CA GLY A 268 -15.40 -23.97 -8.34
C GLY A 268 -14.54 -23.95 -9.61
N THR A 269 -15.12 -24.49 -10.67
CA THR A 269 -14.46 -24.70 -11.97
C THR A 269 -15.19 -23.98 -13.12
N ALA A 270 -16.35 -23.38 -12.85
CA ALA A 270 -17.10 -22.61 -13.84
C ALA A 270 -16.36 -21.30 -14.19
N PRO A 271 -16.48 -20.78 -15.43
CA PRO A 271 -15.88 -19.52 -15.81
C PRO A 271 -16.26 -18.39 -14.85
N LEU A 272 -15.26 -17.59 -14.46
CA LEU A 272 -15.48 -16.44 -13.59
C LEU A 272 -15.94 -15.25 -14.44
N ARG A 273 -17.15 -14.75 -14.18
CA ARG A 273 -17.69 -13.56 -14.84
C ARG A 273 -17.57 -12.35 -13.93
N ILE A 274 -16.92 -11.30 -14.42
CA ILE A 274 -16.68 -10.06 -13.70
C ILE A 274 -17.26 -8.90 -14.52
N ARG A 275 -18.02 -8.04 -13.85
CA ARG A 275 -18.49 -6.77 -14.37
C ARG A 275 -17.75 -5.65 -13.67
N LEU A 276 -17.04 -4.84 -14.44
CA LEU A 276 -16.34 -3.65 -13.97
C LEU A 276 -17.07 -2.41 -14.47
N LYS A 277 -17.57 -1.57 -13.55
CA LYS A 277 -18.26 -0.30 -13.86
C LYS A 277 -17.49 0.89 -13.31
N GLY A 278 -17.65 2.05 -13.92
CA GLY A 278 -17.10 3.30 -13.42
C GLY A 278 -17.38 4.45 -14.37
N SER A 279 -16.76 5.60 -14.11
CA SER A 279 -16.76 6.76 -14.99
C SER A 279 -15.46 6.76 -15.79
N TYR A 280 -15.53 6.45 -17.08
CA TYR A 280 -14.40 6.52 -18.00
C TYR A 280 -14.41 7.88 -18.69
N LEU A 281 -13.42 8.72 -18.40
CA LEU A 281 -13.32 10.05 -19.00
C LEU A 281 -14.61 10.88 -18.81
N GLY A 282 -15.20 10.83 -17.61
CA GLY A 282 -16.44 11.53 -17.26
C GLY A 282 -17.72 10.75 -17.54
N GLU A 283 -17.70 9.78 -18.46
CA GLU A 283 -18.89 9.06 -18.90
C GLU A 283 -19.05 7.68 -18.22
N PRO A 284 -20.26 7.26 -17.83
CA PRO A 284 -20.49 5.91 -17.32
C PRO A 284 -20.06 4.85 -18.34
N ARG A 285 -19.25 3.89 -17.89
CA ARG A 285 -18.77 2.78 -18.72
C ARG A 285 -18.78 1.47 -17.96
N GLU A 286 -19.09 0.41 -18.69
CA GLU A 286 -19.14 -0.97 -18.20
C GLU A 286 -18.25 -1.87 -19.05
N PHE A 287 -17.53 -2.78 -18.39
CA PHE A 287 -16.72 -3.82 -19.00
C PHE A 287 -17.16 -5.18 -18.46
N MET A 288 -17.45 -6.11 -19.36
CA MET A 288 -17.77 -7.49 -19.05
C MET A 288 -16.56 -8.37 -19.36
N LEU A 289 -16.05 -9.05 -18.34
CA LEU A 289 -14.87 -9.91 -18.41
C LEU A 289 -15.26 -11.34 -18.05
N GLU A 290 -14.81 -12.30 -18.85
CA GLU A 290 -15.02 -13.73 -18.59
C GLU A 290 -13.66 -14.44 -18.55
N PHE A 291 -13.39 -15.15 -17.46
CA PHE A 291 -12.15 -15.89 -17.25
C PHE A 291 -12.44 -17.39 -17.22
N PRO A 292 -12.06 -18.15 -18.27
CA PRO A 292 -12.18 -19.60 -18.25
C PRO A 292 -11.17 -20.21 -17.26
N LEU A 293 -11.61 -21.18 -16.45
CA LEU A 293 -10.80 -21.81 -15.41
C LEU A 293 -10.26 -23.19 -15.80
N GLU A 294 -10.55 -23.66 -17.00
CA GLU A 294 -10.11 -24.96 -17.53
C GLU A 294 -8.58 -25.11 -17.59
N GLY A 295 -7.87 -23.99 -17.76
CA GLY A 295 -6.41 -23.91 -17.77
C GLY A 295 -5.77 -23.53 -16.42
N ALA A 296 -6.52 -23.51 -15.32
CA ALA A 296 -5.97 -23.17 -14.01
C ALA A 296 -4.94 -24.22 -13.55
N THR A 297 -3.75 -23.77 -13.17
CA THR A 297 -2.66 -24.64 -12.72
C THR A 297 -1.90 -24.03 -11.54
N THR A 298 -1.19 -24.86 -10.78
CA THR A 298 -0.29 -24.43 -9.69
C THR A 298 1.06 -23.93 -10.19
N ARG A 299 1.33 -23.94 -11.51
CA ARG A 299 2.63 -23.53 -12.08
C ARG A 299 2.98 -22.08 -11.78
N ASN A 300 1.97 -21.22 -11.63
CA ASN A 300 2.13 -19.82 -11.25
C ASN A 300 2.12 -19.65 -9.73
N ALA A 301 2.92 -20.45 -9.01
CA ALA A 301 2.98 -20.49 -7.55
C ALA A 301 3.42 -19.17 -6.89
N PHE A 302 3.93 -18.22 -7.68
CA PHE A 302 4.20 -16.86 -7.24
C PHE A 302 2.93 -16.03 -6.99
N VAL A 303 1.79 -16.36 -7.61
CA VAL A 303 0.53 -15.60 -7.48
C VAL A 303 -0.03 -15.67 -6.04
N PRO A 304 -0.12 -16.85 -5.39
CA PRO A 304 -0.47 -16.92 -3.97
C PRO A 304 0.44 -16.10 -3.06
N ARG A 305 1.76 -16.09 -3.32
CA ARG A 305 2.71 -15.27 -2.55
C ARG A 305 2.46 -13.78 -2.74
N LEU A 306 2.20 -13.35 -3.98
CA LEU A 306 1.87 -11.95 -4.26
C LEU A 306 0.58 -11.54 -3.53
N TRP A 307 -0.43 -12.41 -3.56
CA TRP A 307 -1.68 -12.20 -2.83
C TRP A 307 -1.45 -12.12 -1.32
N ALA A 308 -0.68 -13.06 -0.75
CA ALA A 308 -0.38 -13.10 0.66
C ALA A 308 0.39 -11.86 1.14
N GLY A 309 1.36 -11.36 0.34
CA GLY A 309 2.08 -10.13 0.63
C GLY A 309 1.14 -8.92 0.71
N ARG A 310 0.24 -8.75 -0.27
CA ARG A 310 -0.76 -7.68 -0.24
C ARG A 310 -1.78 -7.86 0.90
N ARG A 311 -2.13 -9.10 1.24
CA ARG A 311 -3.04 -9.41 2.36
C ARG A 311 -2.42 -9.07 3.70
N ILE A 312 -1.17 -9.45 3.94
CA ILE A 312 -0.41 -9.06 5.14
C ILE A 312 -0.39 -7.54 5.28
N ALA A 313 -0.08 -6.81 4.20
CA ALA A 313 -0.04 -5.34 4.22
C ALA A 313 -1.42 -4.72 4.51
N PHE A 314 -2.48 -5.27 3.94
CA PHE A 314 -3.86 -4.86 4.25
C PHE A 314 -4.19 -5.05 5.74
N LEU A 315 -3.83 -6.20 6.32
CA LEU A 315 -4.09 -6.50 7.72
C LEU A 315 -3.27 -5.61 8.68
N ILE A 316 -1.99 -5.40 8.36
CA ILE A 316 -1.13 -4.46 9.09
C ILE A 316 -1.74 -3.07 9.06
N ASP A 317 -2.24 -2.63 7.89
CA ASP A 317 -2.88 -1.34 7.78
C ASP A 317 -4.12 -1.23 8.68
N GLN A 318 -5.01 -2.22 8.70
CA GLN A 318 -6.16 -2.22 9.62
C GLN A 318 -5.72 -2.05 11.09
N ILE A 319 -4.64 -2.72 11.49
CA ILE A 319 -4.04 -2.58 12.83
C ILE A 319 -3.48 -1.16 13.06
N ARG A 320 -2.75 -0.61 12.08
CA ARG A 320 -2.25 0.77 12.12
C ARG A 320 -3.41 1.76 12.22
N GLN A 321 -4.49 1.56 11.47
CA GLN A 321 -5.64 2.45 11.49
C GLN A 321 -6.36 2.41 12.85
N ALA A 322 -6.48 1.24 13.48
CA ALA A 322 -7.08 1.08 14.80
C ALA A 322 -6.29 1.80 15.92
N GLY A 323 -4.97 1.93 15.77
CA GLY A 323 -4.12 2.63 16.73
C GLY A 323 -4.45 4.12 16.92
N ALA A 324 -5.22 4.73 16.01
CA ALA A 324 -5.68 6.11 16.15
C ALA A 324 -6.50 6.34 17.44
N ALA A 325 -7.34 5.39 17.83
CA ALA A 325 -8.14 5.49 19.05
C ALA A 325 -7.31 5.28 20.32
N SER A 326 -6.27 4.43 20.23
CA SER A 326 -5.35 4.14 21.34
C SER A 326 -4.35 5.27 21.58
N ALA A 327 -3.92 5.99 20.53
CA ALA A 327 -2.99 7.12 20.64
C ALA A 327 -3.57 8.30 21.43
N SER A 328 -4.89 8.40 21.56
CA SER A 328 -5.58 9.43 22.35
C SER A 328 -5.71 9.10 23.84
N ARG A 329 -5.19 7.95 24.30
CA ARG A 329 -5.28 7.49 25.71
C ARG A 329 -3.89 7.23 26.30
N PRO A 330 -3.65 7.54 27.59
CA PRO A 330 -2.44 7.10 28.28
C PRO A 330 -2.37 5.56 28.25
N ALA A 331 -1.26 5.00 27.78
CA ALA A 331 -1.07 3.56 27.75
C ALA A 331 -1.03 3.01 29.18
N LEU A 332 -2.11 2.37 29.62
CA LEU A 332 -2.13 1.63 30.87
C LEU A 332 -1.36 0.32 30.68
N VAL A 333 -0.70 -0.15 31.74
CA VAL A 333 -0.01 -1.45 31.72
C VAL A 333 -1.05 -2.55 31.48
N GLY A 334 -0.84 -3.36 30.43
CA GLY A 334 -1.76 -4.42 30.02
C GLY A 334 -2.84 -3.99 29.00
N ASP A 335 -2.90 -2.70 28.65
CA ASP A 335 -3.77 -2.22 27.57
C ASP A 335 -3.11 -2.50 26.22
N SER A 336 -3.64 -3.52 25.51
CA SER A 336 -3.26 -3.86 24.15
C SER A 336 -4.51 -4.00 23.30
N ILE A 337 -4.43 -3.53 22.06
CA ILE A 337 -5.53 -3.71 21.11
C ILE A 337 -5.83 -5.20 20.87
N PHE A 338 -4.85 -6.08 21.09
CA PHE A 338 -5.00 -7.53 20.94
C PHE A 338 -5.76 -8.20 22.09
N ASN A 339 -6.29 -7.45 23.05
CA ASN A 339 -7.32 -7.95 23.96
C ASN A 339 -8.68 -8.09 23.24
N ASP A 340 -8.92 -7.29 22.19
CA ASP A 340 -10.09 -7.41 21.33
C ASP A 340 -9.95 -8.65 20.40
N PRO A 341 -10.93 -9.56 20.37
CA PRO A 341 -10.93 -10.72 19.48
C PRO A 341 -10.67 -10.38 18.01
N ARG A 342 -11.20 -9.25 17.53
CA ARG A 342 -11.06 -8.83 16.12
C ARG A 342 -9.60 -8.64 15.74
N PHE A 343 -8.80 -7.98 16.59
CA PHE A 343 -7.38 -7.75 16.32
C PHE A 343 -6.53 -9.00 16.57
N ARG A 344 -6.96 -9.90 17.46
CA ARG A 344 -6.30 -11.22 17.63
C ARG A 344 -6.33 -12.03 16.34
N GLU A 345 -7.48 -12.05 15.66
CA GLU A 345 -7.66 -12.72 14.38
C GLU A 345 -6.73 -12.12 13.30
N LEU A 346 -6.63 -10.78 13.21
CA LEU A 346 -5.74 -10.14 12.23
C LEU A 346 -4.26 -10.49 12.47
N ARG A 347 -3.81 -10.45 13.72
CA ARG A 347 -2.44 -10.84 14.09
C ARG A 347 -2.15 -12.29 13.74
N GLU A 348 -3.07 -13.18 14.09
CA GLU A 348 -2.92 -14.60 13.79
C GLU A 348 -2.87 -14.85 12.27
N GLU A 349 -3.70 -14.17 11.49
CA GLU A 349 -3.68 -14.26 10.03
C GLU A 349 -2.37 -13.72 9.44
N ILE A 350 -1.85 -12.59 9.94
CA ILE A 350 -0.53 -12.06 9.55
C ILE A 350 0.56 -13.09 9.82
N LEU A 351 0.63 -13.63 11.03
CA LEU A 351 1.64 -14.62 11.40
C LEU A 351 1.54 -15.87 10.52
N ARG A 352 0.31 -16.38 10.31
CA ARG A 352 0.04 -17.56 9.49
C ARG A 352 0.50 -17.35 8.05
N LEU A 353 0.14 -16.24 7.41
CA LEU A 353 0.55 -15.94 6.04
C LEU A 353 2.06 -15.70 5.93
N SER A 354 2.66 -14.96 6.89
CA SER A 354 4.11 -14.75 6.94
C SER A 354 4.87 -16.06 7.05
N THR A 355 4.34 -17.00 7.83
CA THR A 355 4.91 -18.35 8.00
C THR A 355 4.72 -19.17 6.73
N GLU A 356 3.48 -19.35 6.26
CA GLU A 356 3.14 -20.19 5.11
C GLU A 356 3.94 -19.85 3.84
N PHE A 357 4.06 -18.55 3.56
CA PHE A 357 4.69 -18.04 2.33
C PHE A 357 6.12 -17.50 2.54
N GLY A 358 6.61 -17.47 3.78
CA GLY A 358 7.93 -16.92 4.13
C GLY A 358 8.04 -15.41 3.90
N ILE A 359 6.92 -14.68 3.86
CA ILE A 359 6.88 -13.24 3.60
C ILE A 359 7.06 -12.51 4.92
N LEU A 360 8.25 -11.95 5.13
CA LEU A 360 8.63 -11.36 6.41
C LEU A 360 8.68 -9.84 6.32
N SER A 361 8.08 -9.21 7.31
CA SER A 361 8.11 -7.76 7.53
C SER A 361 8.88 -7.44 8.81
N GLU A 362 8.97 -6.16 9.15
CA GLU A 362 9.48 -5.69 10.43
C GLU A 362 8.71 -6.27 11.64
N TYR A 363 7.51 -6.82 11.42
CA TYR A 363 6.63 -7.40 12.44
C TYR A 363 6.76 -8.92 12.59
N THR A 364 7.36 -9.60 11.61
CA THR A 364 7.49 -11.08 11.59
C THR A 364 8.90 -11.57 11.30
N SER A 365 9.86 -10.66 11.13
CA SER A 365 11.28 -10.99 10.87
C SER A 365 11.91 -11.90 11.93
N PHE A 366 11.41 -11.90 13.16
CA PHE A 366 11.86 -12.80 14.23
C PHE A 366 11.70 -14.29 13.85
N LEU A 367 10.78 -14.65 12.94
CA LEU A 367 10.64 -16.02 12.43
C LEU A 367 11.92 -16.56 11.78
N ALA A 368 12.78 -15.68 11.26
CA ALA A 368 14.05 -16.05 10.67
C ALA A 368 15.23 -16.08 11.66
N THR A 369 15.01 -15.71 12.92
CA THR A 369 16.06 -15.74 13.95
C THR A 369 16.33 -17.18 14.36
N GLU A 370 17.62 -17.54 14.49
CA GLU A 370 18.07 -18.90 14.82
C GLU A 370 17.50 -19.38 16.17
N GLY A 371 17.44 -18.48 17.17
CA GLY A 371 16.93 -18.78 18.51
C GLY A 371 15.40 -18.83 18.63
N THR A 372 14.64 -18.64 17.56
CA THR A 372 13.18 -18.68 17.61
C THR A 372 12.68 -20.11 17.41
N ASP A 373 12.03 -20.66 18.45
CA ASP A 373 11.37 -21.95 18.39
C ASP A 373 10.10 -21.88 17.52
N LEU A 374 10.13 -22.57 16.37
CA LEU A 374 9.00 -22.61 15.44
C LEU A 374 7.90 -23.60 15.85
N GLY A 375 8.13 -24.43 16.86
CA GLY A 375 7.14 -25.36 17.39
C GLY A 375 6.17 -24.71 18.39
N GLU A 376 6.55 -23.58 18.98
CA GLU A 376 5.75 -22.89 20.00
C GLU A 376 4.85 -21.81 19.39
N TRP A 377 3.78 -22.22 18.70
CA TRP A 377 2.89 -21.29 17.98
C TRP A 377 2.34 -20.15 18.85
N GLU A 378 1.95 -20.44 20.09
CA GLU A 378 1.44 -19.42 21.02
C GLU A 378 2.50 -18.36 21.37
N ASN A 379 3.77 -18.77 21.48
CA ASN A 379 4.89 -17.86 21.71
C ASN A 379 5.13 -16.98 20.46
N LEU A 380 5.10 -17.57 19.26
CA LEU A 380 5.21 -16.82 18.00
C LEU A 380 4.09 -15.77 17.85
N ILE A 381 2.85 -16.13 18.20
CA ILE A 381 1.71 -15.22 18.23
C ILE A 381 1.95 -14.07 19.23
N ALA A 382 2.44 -14.38 20.43
CA ALA A 382 2.71 -13.37 21.45
C ALA A 382 3.77 -12.36 20.97
N VAL A 383 4.90 -12.83 20.44
CA VAL A 383 5.97 -11.98 19.90
C VAL A 383 5.45 -11.13 18.74
N CYS A 384 4.69 -11.70 17.80
CA CYS A 384 4.09 -10.95 16.69
C CYS A 384 3.16 -9.82 17.21
N GLY A 385 2.37 -10.11 18.26
CA GLY A 385 1.52 -9.11 18.90
C GLY A 385 2.31 -7.96 19.52
N THR A 386 3.40 -8.27 20.24
CA THR A 386 4.29 -7.25 20.82
C THR A 386 4.91 -6.37 19.73
N GLU A 387 5.38 -6.97 18.63
CA GLU A 387 5.95 -6.23 17.51
C GLU A 387 4.93 -5.31 16.84
N LEU A 388 3.72 -5.81 16.56
CA LEU A 388 2.63 -5.01 15.98
C LEU A 388 2.18 -3.89 16.91
N GLU A 389 2.03 -4.15 18.20
CA GLU A 389 1.64 -3.14 19.20
C GLU A 389 2.72 -2.04 19.30
N GLY A 390 4.00 -2.42 19.45
CA GLY A 390 5.09 -1.46 19.57
C GLY A 390 5.30 -0.63 18.31
N LYS A 391 5.24 -1.26 17.14
CA LYS A 391 5.55 -0.63 15.86
C LYS A 391 4.30 -0.09 15.16
N ALA A 392 3.34 -0.95 14.79
CA ALA A 392 2.19 -0.56 13.96
C ALA A 392 1.17 0.31 14.71
N VAL A 393 0.94 0.05 16.00
CA VAL A 393 -0.06 0.79 16.79
C VAL A 393 0.55 2.08 17.34
N ARG A 394 1.68 2.00 18.04
CA ARG A 394 2.24 3.11 18.82
C ARG A 394 3.11 4.09 18.03
N THR A 395 3.74 3.66 16.92
CA THR A 395 4.61 4.54 16.13
C THR A 395 3.77 5.31 15.09
N ARG A 396 3.36 6.54 15.41
CA ARG A 396 2.53 7.38 14.52
C ARG A 396 3.31 8.40 13.68
N TRP A 397 4.46 8.84 14.19
CA TRP A 397 5.30 9.87 13.58
C TRP A 397 6.78 9.53 13.73
N GLY A 398 7.64 10.34 13.12
CA GLY A 398 9.08 10.12 13.10
C GLY A 398 9.51 9.17 11.98
N GLU A 399 10.82 8.99 11.87
CA GLU A 399 11.44 8.19 10.82
C GLU A 399 10.93 6.74 10.78
N GLY A 400 10.70 6.14 11.96
CA GLY A 400 10.12 4.82 12.07
C GLY A 400 8.71 4.73 11.49
N ALA A 401 7.86 5.75 11.68
CA ALA A 401 6.51 5.75 11.11
C ALA A 401 6.54 5.87 9.59
N VAL A 402 7.43 6.71 9.05
CA VAL A 402 7.58 6.89 7.59
C VAL A 402 8.13 5.62 6.96
N SER A 403 9.13 4.99 7.57
CA SER A 403 9.68 3.71 7.13
C SER A 403 8.62 2.61 7.08
N GLN A 404 7.81 2.48 8.14
CA GLN A 404 6.70 1.53 8.19
C GLN A 404 5.63 1.82 7.13
N GLY A 405 5.28 3.11 6.92
CA GLY A 405 4.37 3.52 5.84
C GLY A 405 4.90 3.09 4.48
N ARG A 406 6.17 3.36 4.19
CA ARG A 406 6.86 2.94 2.96
C ARG A 406 6.87 1.43 2.78
N ASN A 407 7.20 0.67 3.84
CA ASN A 407 7.19 -0.80 3.79
C ASN A 407 5.80 -1.32 3.44
N ASN A 408 4.78 -0.82 4.14
CA ASN A 408 3.40 -1.24 3.95
C ASN A 408 2.88 -0.89 2.55
N ASP A 409 3.16 0.32 2.07
CA ASP A 409 2.77 0.78 0.73
C ASP A 409 3.44 -0.02 -0.38
N LYS A 410 4.72 -0.35 -0.22
CA LYS A 410 5.44 -1.23 -1.14
C LYS A 410 4.76 -2.58 -1.24
N MET A 411 4.39 -3.18 -0.11
CA MET A 411 3.70 -4.47 -0.09
C MET A 411 2.27 -4.37 -0.65
N LYS A 412 1.50 -3.32 -0.32
CA LYS A 412 0.13 -3.09 -0.86
C LYS A 412 0.12 -2.98 -2.39
N LYS A 413 1.13 -2.32 -2.96
CA LYS A 413 1.25 -2.04 -4.40
C LYS A 413 2.11 -3.07 -5.14
N GLN A 414 2.56 -4.14 -4.47
CA GLN A 414 3.51 -5.09 -5.01
C GLN A 414 2.97 -5.80 -6.27
N GLU A 415 3.64 -5.67 -7.40
CA GLU A 415 3.25 -6.31 -8.67
C GLU A 415 4.09 -7.56 -9.01
N GLN A 416 5.22 -7.71 -8.34
CA GLN A 416 6.18 -8.78 -8.55
C GLN A 416 6.57 -9.40 -7.21
N VAL A 417 6.77 -10.72 -7.18
CA VAL A 417 7.28 -11.37 -5.97
C VAL A 417 8.72 -10.97 -5.73
N GLU A 418 9.04 -10.66 -4.48
CA GLU A 418 10.41 -10.39 -4.07
C GLU A 418 11.19 -11.70 -4.01
N ALA A 419 12.45 -11.67 -4.44
CA ALA A 419 13.33 -12.83 -4.33
C ALA A 419 13.75 -13.09 -2.86
N ARG A 420 13.75 -12.04 -2.04
CA ARG A 420 14.10 -12.06 -0.61
C ARG A 420 13.18 -11.11 0.16
N SER A 421 12.89 -11.43 1.41
CA SER A 421 12.16 -10.51 2.29
C SER A 421 13.06 -9.33 2.66
N VAL A 422 12.67 -8.14 2.20
CA VAL A 422 13.40 -6.88 2.38
C VAL A 422 12.44 -5.79 2.85
N PHE A 423 12.81 -5.10 3.91
CA PHE A 423 12.07 -3.96 4.45
C PHE A 423 13.04 -2.90 5.00
N TYR A 424 12.57 -1.70 5.29
CA TYR A 424 13.37 -0.65 5.93
C TYR A 424 13.16 -0.67 7.45
N SER A 425 14.23 -0.53 8.22
CA SER A 425 14.21 -0.47 9.69
C SER A 425 13.58 0.84 10.18
N SER A 426 13.41 1.00 11.50
CA SER A 426 12.94 2.25 12.09
C SER A 426 13.90 3.44 11.90
N LYS A 427 15.14 3.16 11.47
CA LYS A 427 16.18 4.14 11.10
C LYS A 427 16.37 4.25 9.58
N ASN A 428 15.37 3.80 8.82
CA ASN A 428 15.37 3.80 7.35
C ASN A 428 16.54 3.03 6.71
N GLU A 429 17.09 2.03 7.42
CA GLU A 429 18.14 1.16 6.91
C GLU A 429 17.53 -0.05 6.20
N ARG A 430 18.05 -0.46 5.04
CA ARG A 430 17.58 -1.64 4.33
C ARG A 430 17.94 -2.91 5.10
N VAL A 431 16.94 -3.65 5.56
CA VAL A 431 17.08 -4.96 6.21
C VAL A 431 16.70 -6.04 5.21
N GLU A 432 17.55 -7.04 5.07
CA GLU A 432 17.32 -8.21 4.22
C GLU A 432 17.39 -9.48 5.08
N VAL A 433 16.35 -10.30 5.02
CA VAL A 433 16.26 -11.51 5.84
C VAL A 433 16.90 -12.69 5.12
N GLN A 434 17.95 -13.29 5.70
CA GLN A 434 18.75 -14.34 5.04
C GLN A 434 18.34 -15.79 5.37
N ASN A 435 17.77 -16.04 6.56
CA ASN A 435 17.41 -17.38 7.04
C ASN A 435 16.00 -17.83 6.64
N VAL A 436 15.48 -17.26 5.56
CA VAL A 436 14.21 -17.64 4.94
C VAL A 436 14.44 -17.86 3.45
N PHE A 437 13.84 -18.91 2.91
CA PHE A 437 13.89 -19.21 1.49
C PHE A 437 12.47 -19.36 0.96
N GLN A 438 12.06 -18.45 0.08
CA GLN A 438 10.75 -18.48 -0.53
C GLN A 438 10.82 -19.23 -1.87
N VAL A 439 10.02 -20.27 -2.02
CA VAL A 439 10.08 -21.17 -3.18
C VAL A 439 8.70 -21.69 -3.54
N ALA A 440 8.37 -21.67 -4.83
CA ALA A 440 7.01 -21.89 -5.30
C ALA A 440 6.02 -21.02 -4.48
N ASP A 441 5.08 -21.65 -3.78
CA ASP A 441 4.06 -21.08 -2.91
C ASP A 441 4.37 -21.30 -1.42
N ARG A 442 5.64 -21.50 -1.05
CA ARG A 442 6.08 -21.88 0.31
C ARG A 442 7.20 -20.98 0.84
N GLY A 443 7.26 -20.84 2.17
CA GLY A 443 8.41 -20.34 2.91
C GLY A 443 9.14 -21.45 3.66
N LEU A 444 10.46 -21.57 3.47
CA LEU A 444 11.32 -22.46 4.26
C LEU A 444 12.17 -21.64 5.23
N PHE A 445 12.17 -22.00 6.51
CA PHE A 445 12.92 -21.34 7.56
C PHE A 445 14.12 -22.19 7.97
N LYS A 446 15.30 -21.58 8.02
CA LYS A 446 16.52 -22.29 8.41
C LYS A 446 16.59 -22.43 9.94
N ARG A 447 16.89 -23.63 10.43
CA ARG A 447 17.22 -23.96 11.83
C ARG A 447 18.37 -24.95 11.84
N GLY A 448 19.55 -24.48 12.21
CA GLY A 448 20.81 -25.21 12.12
C GLY A 448 21.06 -25.69 10.69
N ARG A 449 21.06 -27.01 10.52
CA ARG A 449 21.25 -27.68 9.22
C ARG A 449 19.93 -28.05 8.54
N SER A 450 18.80 -27.72 9.15
CA SER A 450 17.47 -28.13 8.69
C SER A 450 16.69 -26.93 8.16
N TRP A 451 15.89 -27.17 7.13
CA TRP A 451 14.90 -26.25 6.60
C TRP A 451 13.51 -26.72 7.00
N ILE A 452 12.74 -25.84 7.62
CA ILE A 452 11.38 -26.15 8.09
C ILE A 452 10.41 -25.42 7.18
N ASP A 453 9.53 -26.18 6.52
CA ASP A 453 8.42 -25.64 5.76
C ASP A 453 7.44 -24.92 6.69
N GLY A 454 7.16 -23.66 6.37
CA GLY A 454 6.23 -22.84 7.11
C GLY A 454 4.81 -23.41 7.18
N ASN A 455 4.43 -24.36 6.31
CA ASN A 455 3.15 -25.06 6.41
C ASN A 455 3.10 -26.10 7.54
N VAL A 456 4.25 -26.59 8.00
CA VAL A 456 4.34 -27.40 9.22
C VAL A 456 4.06 -26.49 10.42
N VAL A 457 4.71 -25.32 10.45
CA VAL A 457 4.62 -24.32 11.52
C VAL A 457 3.21 -23.70 11.60
N ALA A 458 2.65 -23.25 10.48
CA ALA A 458 1.38 -22.52 10.40
C ALA A 458 0.15 -23.37 10.80
N ARG A 459 0.29 -24.70 10.87
CA ARG A 459 -0.78 -25.62 11.29
C ARG A 459 -0.79 -25.91 12.79
N LYS A 460 0.08 -25.26 13.57
CA LYS A 460 0.17 -25.43 15.03
C LYS A 460 0.42 -26.90 15.44
N GLY A 461 1.03 -27.68 14.55
CA GLY A 461 1.34 -29.08 14.79
C GLY A 461 2.76 -29.25 15.31
N GLU A 462 3.05 -30.42 15.85
CA GLU A 462 4.42 -30.77 16.22
C GLU A 462 5.33 -30.76 14.97
N LEU A 463 6.58 -30.33 15.17
CA LEU A 463 7.63 -30.37 14.14
C LEU A 463 8.21 -31.79 13.97
N THR A 464 7.51 -32.81 14.46
CA THR A 464 7.92 -34.20 14.37
C THR A 464 7.59 -34.75 12.97
N PRO A 465 8.50 -35.54 12.38
CA PRO A 465 8.24 -36.16 11.08
C PRO A 465 7.38 -37.42 11.23
N ASP A 466 6.33 -37.51 10.41
CA ASP A 466 5.55 -38.74 10.23
C ASP A 466 6.34 -39.78 9.41
N GLN A 467 7.24 -39.31 8.55
CA GLN A 467 8.04 -40.12 7.65
C GLN A 467 9.42 -39.49 7.43
N ILE A 468 10.45 -40.32 7.38
CA ILE A 468 11.82 -39.92 7.04
C ILE A 468 12.19 -40.56 5.71
N ILE A 469 12.65 -39.75 4.75
CA ILE A 469 13.05 -40.18 3.41
C ILE A 469 14.50 -39.75 3.19
N ALA A 470 15.37 -40.68 2.83
CA ALA A 470 16.75 -40.37 2.48
C ALA A 470 16.84 -39.91 1.02
N TYR A 471 17.68 -38.90 0.75
CA TYR A 471 17.89 -38.40 -0.60
C TYR A 471 18.45 -39.50 -1.52
N GLY A 472 17.96 -39.58 -2.75
CA GLY A 472 18.41 -40.55 -3.76
C GLY A 472 17.81 -41.95 -3.66
N THR A 473 16.91 -42.23 -2.70
CA THR A 473 16.20 -43.52 -2.65
C THR A 473 15.00 -43.58 -3.61
N PRO A 474 14.45 -44.77 -3.90
CA PRO A 474 13.21 -44.89 -4.69
C PRO A 474 12.04 -44.10 -4.09
N GLU A 475 11.92 -44.02 -2.76
CA GLU A 475 10.90 -43.23 -2.06
C GLU A 475 11.10 -41.73 -2.32
N PHE A 476 12.34 -41.26 -2.36
CA PHE A 476 12.65 -39.88 -2.74
C PHE A 476 12.28 -39.58 -4.20
N ALA A 477 12.57 -40.49 -5.13
CA ALA A 477 12.18 -40.35 -6.53
C ALA A 477 10.64 -40.26 -6.67
N ALA A 478 9.90 -41.11 -5.94
CA ALA A 478 8.45 -41.06 -5.93
C ALA A 478 7.91 -39.74 -5.35
N LEU A 479 8.49 -39.22 -4.27
CA LEU A 479 8.14 -37.90 -3.73
C LEU A 479 8.43 -36.79 -4.75
N LEU A 480 9.61 -36.82 -5.38
CA LEU A 480 10.02 -35.83 -6.37
C LEU A 480 9.07 -35.80 -7.57
N ASP A 481 8.65 -36.96 -8.08
CA ASP A 481 7.68 -37.05 -9.19
C ASP A 481 6.34 -36.39 -8.84
N GLN A 482 5.86 -36.56 -7.61
CA GLN A 482 4.63 -35.90 -7.15
C GLN A 482 4.83 -34.39 -7.03
N LEU A 483 5.96 -33.95 -6.47
CA LEU A 483 6.29 -32.52 -6.40
C LEU A 483 6.44 -31.89 -7.79
N VAL A 484 6.99 -32.60 -8.78
CA VAL A 484 7.09 -32.13 -10.18
C VAL A 484 5.70 -31.94 -10.80
N LYS A 485 4.77 -32.88 -10.58
CA LYS A 485 3.39 -32.75 -11.06
C LYS A 485 2.70 -31.50 -10.51
N ASP A 486 2.99 -31.15 -9.25
CA ASP A 486 2.45 -29.97 -8.59
C ASP A 486 3.23 -28.67 -8.90
N GLY A 487 4.38 -28.76 -9.59
CA GLY A 487 5.27 -27.62 -9.84
C GLY A 487 6.05 -27.17 -8.60
N ARG A 488 6.25 -28.05 -7.62
CA ARG A 488 6.86 -27.82 -6.30
C ARG A 488 8.17 -28.57 -6.06
N GLN A 489 8.80 -29.10 -7.11
CA GLN A 489 10.06 -29.86 -7.04
C GLN A 489 11.21 -29.09 -6.37
N ALA A 490 11.18 -27.76 -6.46
CA ALA A 490 12.19 -26.91 -5.83
C ALA A 490 12.17 -26.94 -4.29
N LEU A 491 11.10 -27.48 -3.66
CA LEU A 491 11.03 -27.65 -2.20
C LEU A 491 12.10 -28.58 -1.63
N VAL A 492 12.56 -29.55 -2.43
CA VAL A 492 13.59 -30.53 -2.02
C VAL A 492 14.97 -30.20 -2.61
N ALA A 493 15.16 -29.01 -3.17
CA ALA A 493 16.41 -28.62 -3.85
C ALA A 493 17.45 -27.98 -2.92
N ARG A 494 17.12 -27.79 -1.63
CA ARG A 494 18.05 -27.18 -0.66
C ARG A 494 19.02 -28.21 -0.09
N LYS A 495 20.22 -27.75 0.27
CA LYS A 495 21.18 -28.54 1.05
C LYS A 495 20.72 -28.59 2.52
N GLY A 496 21.00 -29.71 3.18
CA GLY A 496 20.59 -29.97 4.56
C GLY A 496 19.29 -30.77 4.66
N GLU A 497 18.83 -31.02 5.88
CA GLU A 497 17.56 -31.70 6.10
C GLU A 497 16.39 -30.77 5.74
N ILE A 498 15.30 -31.30 5.23
CA ILE A 498 14.11 -30.51 4.87
C ILE A 498 12.88 -31.17 5.46
N LEU A 499 12.28 -30.55 6.46
CA LEU A 499 10.99 -30.94 7.01
C LEU A 499 9.88 -30.23 6.24
N LEU A 500 9.14 -30.97 5.42
CA LEU A 500 8.10 -30.43 4.55
C LEU A 500 6.72 -31.01 4.85
N ARG A 501 5.67 -30.20 4.64
CA ARG A 501 4.27 -30.66 4.75
C ARG A 501 3.75 -31.01 3.36
N TYR A 502 3.49 -32.29 3.11
CA TYR A 502 2.95 -32.76 1.82
C TYR A 502 1.90 -33.84 2.01
N GLN A 503 0.77 -33.73 1.29
CA GLN A 503 -0.38 -34.65 1.38
C GLN A 503 -0.78 -34.99 2.82
N ASP A 504 -0.86 -33.94 3.64
CA ASP A 504 -1.19 -34.03 5.05
C ASP A 504 -0.24 -34.87 5.93
N ARG A 505 1.02 -35.01 5.51
CA ARG A 505 2.10 -35.59 6.32
C ARG A 505 3.29 -34.66 6.45
N ASN A 506 3.99 -34.75 7.57
CA ASN A 506 5.28 -34.13 7.82
C ASN A 506 6.36 -35.11 7.35
N ILE A 507 7.06 -34.76 6.29
CA ILE A 507 8.10 -35.59 5.68
C ILE A 507 9.45 -34.93 5.92
N LEU A 508 10.37 -35.63 6.58
CA LEU A 508 11.76 -35.21 6.71
C LEU A 508 12.58 -35.82 5.57
N VAL A 509 13.03 -34.98 4.64
CA VAL A 509 13.99 -35.38 3.61
C VAL A 509 15.41 -35.16 4.14
N ARG A 510 16.16 -36.24 4.31
CA ARG A 510 17.57 -36.19 4.73
C ARG A 510 18.47 -36.11 3.51
N ASN A 511 19.03 -34.92 3.28
CA ASN A 511 19.98 -34.67 2.21
C ASN A 511 21.42 -34.77 2.75
N GLY A 512 22.06 -35.93 2.54
CA GLY A 512 23.35 -36.30 3.13
C GLY A 512 24.59 -35.63 2.53
N PHE A 513 24.48 -34.50 1.83
CA PHE A 513 25.67 -33.74 1.43
C PHE A 513 26.29 -33.09 2.67
N GLU A 514 27.30 -33.75 3.24
CA GLU A 514 28.21 -33.14 4.20
C GLU A 514 28.91 -31.95 3.54
N GLU A 515 28.96 -30.81 4.22
CA GLU A 515 29.98 -29.79 3.93
C GLU A 515 31.32 -30.46 4.24
N GLN A 516 32.02 -30.93 3.20
CA GLN A 516 33.47 -30.95 3.28
C GLN A 516 33.87 -29.48 3.46
N GLU A 517 34.10 -29.07 4.71
CA GLU A 517 34.94 -27.92 4.98
C GLU A 517 36.24 -28.19 4.24
N SER A 518 36.44 -27.47 3.13
CA SER A 518 37.71 -27.37 2.48
C SER A 518 38.65 -26.66 3.46
N GLU A 519 39.28 -27.43 4.34
CA GLU A 519 40.60 -27.10 4.88
C GLU A 519 41.59 -27.06 3.69
N GLU A 520 41.52 -26.01 2.88
CA GLU A 520 42.62 -25.63 2.01
C GLU A 520 43.49 -24.60 2.75
N LYS A 521 44.47 -25.17 3.47
CA LYS A 521 45.82 -24.68 3.85
C LYS A 521 46.01 -23.27 4.39
#